data_AF-A0A924QAH1-F1
#
_entry.id   AF-A0A924QAH1-F1
#
_cell.length_a   1.000
_cell.length_b   1.000
_cell.length_c   1.000
_cell.angle_alpha   90.00
_cell.angle_beta   90.00
_cell.angle_gamma   90.00
#
_symmetry.space_group_name_H-M   'P 1'
#
loop_
_entity.id
_entity.type
_entity.pdbx_description
1 polymer ?
#
loop_
_entity_poly.entity_id
_entity_poly.type
_entity_poly.pdbx_seq_one_letter_code
_entity_poly.pdbx_strand_id
1 'polypeptide(L)' 'VRVKVVEVDILRKRIALTMRLDAPPVPAEERNARGNDRRGGAPFRQPAERQVVRPESAMAAAFAGLKRG' A
#
# COMPACT_ATOMS: atom_id res chain seq x y z
N VAL A 1 6.86 21.08 -19.69
CA VAL A 1 5.89 20.63 -18.65
C VAL A 1 5.43 21.85 -17.86
N ARG A 2 4.16 21.94 -17.46
CA ARG A 2 3.60 23.07 -16.68
C ARG A 2 2.97 22.55 -15.38
N VAL A 3 3.29 23.19 -14.26
CA VAL A 3 2.84 22.81 -12.91
C VAL A 3 2.55 24.06 -12.07
N LYS A 4 1.73 23.90 -11.03
CA LYS A 4 1.42 24.93 -10.03
C LYS A 4 2.03 24.52 -8.68
N VAL A 5 2.63 25.47 -7.98
CA VAL A 5 3.18 25.27 -6.63
C VAL A 5 2.04 25.39 -5.63
N VAL A 6 1.94 24.42 -4.72
CA VAL A 6 0.90 24.39 -3.68
C VAL A 6 1.46 24.80 -2.33
N GLU A 7 2.62 24.26 -1.95
CA GLU A 7 3.28 24.52 -0.66
C GLU A 7 4.80 24.58 -0.86
N VAL A 8 5.48 25.37 -0.01
CA VAL A 8 6.93 25.53 0.01
C VAL A 8 7.44 25.34 1.44
N ASP A 9 8.27 24.32 1.64
CA ASP A 9 8.97 24.05 2.90
C ASP A 9 10.46 24.38 2.72
N ILE A 10 10.86 25.55 3.22
CA ILE A 10 12.24 26.07 3.09
C ILE A 10 13.21 25.26 3.96
N LEU A 11 12.80 24.91 5.18
CA LEU A 11 13.64 24.20 6.15
C LEU A 11 14.08 22.84 5.59
N ARG A 12 13.16 22.14 4.92
CA ARG A 12 13.45 20.83 4.31
C ARG A 12 13.84 20.94 2.83
N LYS A 13 13.87 22.15 2.26
CA LYS A 13 14.14 22.43 0.83
C LYS A 13 13.21 21.64 -0.10
N ARG A 14 11.91 21.61 0.20
CA ARG A 14 10.90 20.84 -0.54
C ARG A 14 9.78 21.74 -1.03
N ILE A 15 9.17 21.35 -2.15
CA ILE A 15 7.99 21.99 -2.71
C ILE A 15 6.96 20.95 -3.12
N ALA A 16 5.68 21.21 -2.85
CA ALA A 16 4.58 20.38 -3.33
C ALA A 16 4.04 20.93 -4.65
N LEU A 17 3.98 20.09 -5.68
CA LEU A 17 3.61 20.47 -7.05
C LEU A 17 2.33 19.76 -7.50
N THR A 18 1.55 20.42 -8.36
CA THR A 18 0.39 19.82 -9.04
C THR A 18 0.39 20.15 -10.53
N MET A 19 -0.02 19.17 -11.35
CA MET A 19 -0.30 19.39 -12.79
C MET A 19 -1.72 19.92 -13.05
N ARG A 20 -2.60 19.94 -12.04
CA ARG A 20 -3.96 20.47 -12.14
C ARG A 20 -3.94 21.98 -11.90
N LEU A 21 -4.16 22.75 -12.95
CA LEU A 21 -3.95 24.20 -12.92
C LEU A 21 -5.19 24.95 -12.39
N ASP A 22 -6.39 24.44 -12.69
CA ASP A 22 -7.67 25.07 -12.34
C ASP A 22 -8.27 24.53 -11.04
N ALA A 23 -7.57 23.63 -10.34
CA ALA A 23 -8.07 23.09 -9.09
C ALA A 23 -8.01 24.15 -7.97
N PRO A 24 -9.09 24.31 -7.18
CA PRO A 24 -9.09 25.19 -6.03
C PRO A 24 -8.08 24.69 -4.98
N PRO A 25 -7.44 25.60 -4.22
CA PRO A 25 -6.52 25.21 -3.17
C PRO A 25 -7.28 24.41 -2.10
N VAL A 26 -6.87 23.16 -1.89
CA VAL A 26 -7.43 22.31 -0.83
C VAL A 26 -6.75 22.69 0.49
N PRO A 27 -7.51 22.95 1.58
CA PRO A 27 -6.95 23.27 2.89
C PRO A 27 -5.97 22.18 3.37
N ALA A 28 -4.88 22.60 4.04
CA ALA A 28 -3.83 21.72 4.52
C ALA A 28 -4.34 20.66 5.53
N GLU A 29 -5.38 21.00 6.30
CA GLU A 29 -6.00 20.11 7.29
C GLU A 29 -6.65 18.88 6.62
N GLU A 30 -7.30 19.07 5.46
CA GLU A 30 -7.94 17.98 4.72
C GLU A 30 -6.93 17.09 4.00
N ARG A 31 -5.75 17.65 3.68
CA ARG A 31 -4.64 16.91 3.05
C ARG A 31 -4.00 15.92 4.02
N ASN A 32 -3.83 16.29 5.29
CA ASN A 32 -3.23 15.42 6.31
C ASN A 32 -4.15 14.24 6.66
N ALA A 33 -5.48 14.43 6.61
CA ALA A 33 -6.44 13.34 6.77
C ALA A 33 -6.30 12.29 5.65
N ARG A 34 -6.03 12.70 4.41
CA ARG A 34 -5.92 11.78 3.25
C ARG A 34 -4.48 11.30 2.97
N GLY A 35 -3.49 11.87 3.65
CA GLY A 35 -2.06 11.63 3.42
C GLY A 35 -1.51 10.37 4.10
N ASN A 36 -2.18 9.90 5.15
CA ASN A 36 -1.74 8.73 5.91
C ASN A 36 -2.50 7.43 5.56
N ASP A 37 -3.73 7.54 5.06
CA ASP A 37 -4.60 6.36 4.84
C ASP A 37 -4.26 5.53 3.59
N ARG A 38 -3.37 6.00 2.72
CA ARG A 38 -2.92 5.18 1.56
C ARG A 38 -1.76 4.23 1.88
N ARG A 39 -1.24 4.23 3.12
CA ARG A 39 -0.21 3.29 3.60
C ARG A 39 -0.59 2.63 4.93
N GLY A 40 -1.88 2.47 5.21
CA GLY A 40 -2.37 1.79 6.41
C GLY A 40 -3.53 0.86 6.06
N GLY A 41 -3.19 -0.37 5.65
CA GLY A 41 -4.07 -1.54 5.73
C GLY A 41 -5.49 -1.38 5.18
N ALA A 42 -5.69 -1.67 3.90
CA ALA A 42 -6.95 -2.29 3.53
C ALA A 42 -7.07 -3.61 4.34
N PRO A 43 -8.11 -3.83 5.16
CA PRO A 43 -8.44 -5.19 5.54
C PRO A 43 -8.94 -5.85 4.26
N PHE A 44 -8.02 -6.53 3.56
CA PHE A 44 -8.39 -7.49 2.55
C PHE A 44 -9.32 -8.48 3.24
N ARG A 45 -10.62 -8.36 2.94
CA ARG A 45 -11.67 -9.26 3.40
C ARG A 45 -11.18 -10.67 3.06
N GLN A 46 -10.83 -11.45 4.09
CA GLN A 46 -10.29 -12.79 3.92
C GLN A 46 -11.25 -13.59 3.04
N PRO A 47 -10.81 -14.22 1.94
CA PRO A 47 -11.60 -15.27 1.32
C PRO A 47 -11.70 -16.41 2.32
N ALA A 48 -12.94 -16.76 2.65
CA ALA A 48 -13.29 -17.89 3.47
C ALA A 48 -12.56 -19.16 3.00
N GLU A 49 -12.19 -19.96 4.00
CA GLU A 49 -11.58 -21.27 3.90
C GLU A 49 -12.06 -22.07 2.69
N ARG A 50 -11.11 -22.44 1.81
CA ARG A 50 -11.27 -23.61 0.97
C ARG A 50 -10.10 -24.55 1.25
N GLN A 51 -10.33 -25.48 2.17
CA GLN A 51 -9.61 -26.75 2.21
C GLN A 51 -9.65 -27.37 0.81
N VAL A 52 -8.50 -27.46 0.15
CA VAL A 52 -8.24 -28.50 -0.84
C VAL A 52 -6.83 -29.01 -0.57
N VAL A 53 -6.79 -30.15 0.11
CA VAL A 53 -5.64 -31.04 0.14
C VAL A 53 -5.38 -31.52 -1.29
N ARG A 54 -4.14 -31.35 -1.78
CA ARG A 54 -3.47 -32.23 -2.75
C ARG A 54 -1.99 -31.82 -2.88
N PRO A 55 -1.06 -32.54 -2.25
CA PRO A 55 0.37 -32.32 -2.44
C PRO A 55 0.85 -33.01 -3.72
N GLU A 56 1.03 -32.27 -4.80
CA GLU A 56 1.61 -32.76 -6.06
C GLU A 56 3.12 -32.49 -6.13
N SER A 57 3.88 -32.85 -5.10
CA SER A 57 5.34 -32.80 -5.18
C SER A 57 6.00 -33.94 -4.43
N ALA A 58 6.87 -34.68 -5.12
CA ALA A 58 7.67 -35.77 -4.58
C ALA A 58 8.49 -35.33 -3.34
N MET A 59 8.83 -34.05 -3.27
CA MET A 59 9.51 -33.43 -2.15
C MET A 59 8.67 -33.44 -0.85
N ALA A 60 7.35 -33.25 -0.93
CA ALA A 60 6.49 -33.24 0.25
C ALA A 60 6.38 -34.63 0.93
N ALA A 61 6.43 -35.71 0.13
CA ALA A 61 6.39 -37.07 0.65
C ALA A 61 7.65 -37.44 1.44
N ALA A 62 8.84 -36.97 1.02
CA ALA A 62 10.10 -37.25 1.70
C ALA A 62 10.16 -36.65 3.12
N PHE A 63 9.61 -35.44 3.32
CA PHE A 63 9.61 -34.79 4.63
C PHE A 63 8.58 -35.35 5.62
N ALA A 64 7.53 -36.03 5.14
CA ALA A 64 6.52 -36.65 6.02
C ALA A 64 7.07 -37.86 6.81
N GLY A 65 7.99 -38.62 6.23
CA GLY A 65 8.67 -39.74 6.90
C GLY A 65 9.70 -39.29 7.95
N LEU A 66 10.32 -38.13 7.75
CA LEU A 66 11.35 -37.59 8.64
C LEU A 66 10.78 -37.05 9.97
N LYS A 67 9.51 -36.63 10.00
CA LYS A 67 8.89 -36.06 11.20
C LYS A 67 8.42 -37.12 12.22
N ARG A 68 8.63 -38.41 11.94
CA ARG A 68 8.18 -39.53 12.78
C ARG A 68 9.31 -40.41 13.33
N GLY A 69 10.55 -39.94 13.25
CA GLY A 69 11.72 -40.53 13.92
C GLY A 69 12.14 -39.68 15.11
#